data_AF-A0A920JES1-F1
#
_entry.id   AF-A0A920JES1-F1
#
_cell.length_a   1.000
_cell.length_b   1.000
_cell.length_c   1.000
_cell.angle_alpha   90.00
_cell.angle_beta   90.00
_cell.angle_gamma   90.00
#
_symmetry.space_group_name_H-M   'P 1'
#
loop_
_entity.id
_entity.type
_entity.pdbx_description
1 polymer ?
#
loop_
_entity_poly.entity_id
_entity_poly.type
_entity_poly.pdbx_seq_one_letter_code
_entity_poly.pdbx_strand_id
1 'polypeptide(L)' 'MWLGENKIPTKEIHFIEEKWKIDCDVYIDDAPYQLDNYVKNRKDKTIIRFVRLYNDPIEGVHDLNDWNDLIALLNSI' A
#
# COMPACT_ATOMS: atom_id res chain seq x y z
N MET A 1 10.03 5.48 20.51
CA MET A 1 9.00 4.91 19.62
C MET A 1 9.23 5.49 18.25
N TRP A 2 9.51 4.65 17.25
CA TRP A 2 10.04 5.04 15.93
C TRP A 2 9.26 6.17 15.24
N LEU A 3 7.92 6.15 15.30
CA LEU A 3 7.08 7.20 14.70
C LEU A 3 7.33 8.59 15.31
N GLY A 4 7.49 8.66 16.64
CA GLY A 4 7.77 9.92 17.33
C GLY A 4 9.18 10.45 17.07
N GLU A 5 10.16 9.54 16.98
CA GLU A 5 11.55 9.86 16.63
C GLU A 5 11.66 10.44 15.21
N ASN A 6 10.85 9.92 14.27
CA ASN A 6 10.79 10.40 12.89
C ASN A 6 9.77 11.53 12.67
N LYS A 7 9.14 12.05 13.73
CA LYS A 7 8.16 13.15 13.69
C LYS A 7 7.00 12.90 12.71
N ILE A 8 6.59 11.64 12.56
CA ILE A 8 5.45 11.27 11.71
C ILE A 8 4.17 11.67 12.44
N PRO A 9 3.25 12.42 11.80
CA PRO A 9 1.96 12.75 12.41
C PRO A 9 1.21 11.49 12.85
N THR A 10 0.78 11.46 14.11
CA THR A 10 0.11 10.28 14.70
C THR A 10 -1.42 10.34 14.65
N LYS A 11 -1.98 11.31 13.91
CA LYS A 11 -3.44 11.49 13.81
C LYS A 11 -4.13 10.43 12.94
N GLU A 12 -3.41 9.86 11.99
CA GLU A 12 -3.92 8.88 11.02
C GLU A 12 -3.25 7.51 11.22
N ILE A 13 -3.29 7.00 12.44
CA ILE A 13 -2.80 5.65 12.77
C ILE A 13 -4.00 4.77 13.09
N HIS A 14 -4.18 3.73 12.27
CA HIS A 14 -5.30 2.81 12.37
C HIS A 14 -4.77 1.43 12.78
N PHE A 15 -5.17 0.94 13.95
CA PHE A 15 -4.89 -0.44 14.38
C PHE A 15 -6.06 -1.32 13.96
N ILE A 16 -5.92 -1.98 12.80
CA ILE A 16 -6.98 -2.76 12.18
C ILE A 16 -6.39 -3.98 11.47
N GLU A 17 -7.11 -5.10 11.52
CA GLU A 17 -6.72 -6.32 10.80
C GLU A 17 -7.17 -6.26 9.34
N GLU A 18 -8.44 -5.89 9.12
CA GLU A 18 -9.06 -5.77 7.80
C GLU A 18 -8.78 -4.39 7.19
N LYS A 19 -7.55 -4.21 6.70
CA LYS A 19 -7.06 -2.92 6.17
C LYS A 19 -7.91 -2.34 5.03
N TRP A 20 -8.56 -3.20 4.24
CA TRP A 20 -9.46 -2.80 3.15
C TRP A 20 -10.71 -2.01 3.60
N LYS A 21 -11.01 -1.98 4.90
CA LYS A 21 -12.10 -1.16 5.47
C LYS A 21 -11.74 0.32 5.60
N ILE A 22 -10.46 0.66 5.55
CA ILE A 22 -10.02 2.07 5.54
C ILE A 22 -10.19 2.59 4.12
N ASP A 23 -10.89 3.72 3.97
CA ASP A 23 -11.03 4.35 2.67
C ASP A 23 -9.78 5.17 2.34
N CYS A 24 -9.21 4.92 1.18
CA CYS A 24 -8.13 5.70 0.59
C CYS A 24 -8.19 5.55 -0.94
N ASP A 25 -7.54 6.46 -1.66
CA ASP A 25 -7.43 6.39 -3.11
C ASP A 25 -6.31 5.43 -3.55
N VAL A 26 -5.23 5.37 -2.75
CA VAL A 26 -4.04 4.56 -3.02
C VAL A 26 -3.69 3.74 -1.78
N TYR A 27 -3.48 2.45 -1.97
CA TYR A 27 -3.00 1.54 -0.92
C TYR A 27 -1.64 0.95 -1.31
N ILE A 28 -0.63 1.10 -0.43
CA ILE A 28 0.74 0.60 -0.64
C ILE A 28 1.07 -0.39 0.49
N ASP A 29 1.43 -1.62 0.15
CA ASP A 29 1.86 -2.65 1.11
C ASP A 29 2.80 -3.65 0.42
N ASP A 30 3.63 -4.35 1.18
CA ASP A 30 4.49 -5.43 0.68
C ASP A 30 3.94 -6.83 0.98
N ALA A 31 2.96 -6.96 1.87
CA ALA A 31 2.38 -8.25 2.27
C ALA A 31 1.36 -8.79 1.24
N PRO A 32 1.63 -9.94 0.57
CA PRO A 32 0.74 -10.49 -0.46
C PRO A 32 -0.70 -10.69 0.00
N TYR A 33 -0.90 -11.25 1.19
CA TYR A 33 -2.22 -11.49 1.76
C TYR A 33 -3.04 -10.20 1.96
N GLN A 34 -2.38 -9.09 2.30
CA GLN A 34 -3.06 -7.79 2.43
C GLN A 34 -3.47 -7.25 1.06
N LEU A 35 -2.59 -7.37 0.07
CA LEU A 35 -2.86 -6.96 -1.31
C LEU A 35 -4.00 -7.78 -1.93
N ASP A 36 -3.98 -9.11 -1.79
CA ASP A 36 -5.05 -10.01 -2.26
C ASP A 36 -6.40 -9.65 -1.66
N ASN A 37 -6.43 -9.38 -0.35
CA ASN A 37 -7.65 -8.93 0.33
C ASN A 37 -8.13 -7.56 -0.18
N TYR A 38 -7.22 -6.63 -0.45
CA TYR A 38 -7.58 -5.31 -0.96
C TYR A 38 -8.15 -5.42 -2.38
N VAL A 39 -7.48 -6.15 -3.29
CA VAL A 39 -7.94 -6.40 -4.67
C VAL A 39 -9.32 -7.04 -4.69
N LYS A 40 -9.56 -8.02 -3.80
CA LYS A 40 -10.84 -8.72 -3.70
C LYS A 40 -11.98 -7.79 -3.29
N ASN A 41 -11.74 -6.85 -2.37
CA ASN A 41 -12.80 -6.05 -1.74
C ASN A 41 -12.92 -4.62 -2.29
N ARG A 42 -11.89 -4.06 -2.94
CA ARG A 42 -11.79 -2.66 -3.37
C ARG A 42 -11.26 -2.54 -4.79
N LYS A 43 -12.08 -2.97 -5.76
CA LYS A 43 -11.73 -2.98 -7.19
C LYS A 43 -11.60 -1.59 -7.83
N ASP A 44 -12.08 -0.56 -7.12
CA ASP A 44 -12.12 0.84 -7.55
C ASP A 44 -10.90 1.65 -7.08
N LYS A 45 -9.95 1.03 -6.36
CA LYS A 45 -8.81 1.71 -5.74
C LYS A 45 -7.50 1.35 -6.42
N THR A 46 -6.54 2.27 -6.37
CA THR A 46 -5.18 2.02 -6.85
C THR A 46 -4.41 1.23 -5.79
N ILE A 47 -4.00 0.02 -6.14
CA ILE A 47 -3.27 -0.88 -5.24
C ILE A 47 -1.85 -1.00 -5.76
N ILE A 48 -0.88 -0.79 -4.87
CA ILE A 48 0.54 -0.78 -5.19
C ILE A 48 1.25 -1.80 -4.27
N ARG A 49 1.93 -2.76 -4.89
CA ARG A 49 2.84 -3.68 -4.22
C ARG A 49 4.19 -3.03 -4.08
N PHE A 50 4.65 -2.86 -2.84
CA PHE A 50 6.05 -2.53 -2.61
C PHE A 50 6.89 -3.81 -2.80
N VAL A 51 7.71 -3.85 -3.85
CA VAL A 51 8.42 -5.07 -4.26
C VAL A 51 9.46 -5.48 -3.22
N ARG A 52 9.44 -6.77 -2.88
CA ARG A 52 10.37 -7.45 -1.98
C ARG A 52 10.72 -8.81 -2.57
N LEU A 53 11.85 -9.37 -2.15
CA LEU A 53 12.30 -10.70 -2.62
C LEU A 53 11.29 -11.82 -2.34
N TYR A 54 10.38 -11.63 -1.40
CA TYR A 54 9.43 -12.65 -0.95
C TYR A 54 8.04 -12.52 -1.58
N ASN A 55 7.73 -11.43 -2.29
CA ASN A 55 6.41 -11.22 -2.88
C ASN A 55 6.46 -11.40 -4.40
N ASP A 56 5.48 -12.13 -4.93
CA ASP A 56 5.29 -12.33 -6.37
C ASP A 56 4.30 -11.30 -6.92
N PRO A 57 4.37 -10.97 -8.24
CA PRO A 57 3.43 -10.07 -8.87
C PRO A 57 1.98 -10.52 -8.71
N ILE A 58 1.07 -9.57 -8.50
CA ILE A 58 -0.37 -9.80 -8.35
C ILE A 58 -1.11 -9.08 -9.48
N GLU A 59 -2.05 -9.77 -10.14
CA GLU A 59 -2.84 -9.18 -11.22
C GLU A 59 -3.67 -7.99 -10.73
N GLY A 60 -3.64 -6.89 -11.49
CA GLY A 60 -4.36 -5.65 -11.13
C GLY A 60 -3.68 -4.81 -10.04
N VAL A 61 -2.45 -5.16 -9.64
CA VAL A 61 -1.64 -4.40 -8.68
C VAL A 61 -0.43 -3.80 -9.39
N HIS A 62 -0.14 -2.53 -9.12
CA HIS A 62 1.04 -1.85 -9.65
C HIS A 62 2.28 -2.14 -8.80
N ASP A 63 3.45 -2.22 -9.41
CA ASP A 63 4.70 -2.48 -8.69
C ASP A 63 5.47 -1.18 -8.39
N LEU A 64 5.97 -1.07 -7.16
CA LEU A 64 6.88 -0.02 -6.71
C LEU A 64 8.15 -0.64 -6.13
N ASN A 65 9.29 -0.41 -6.78
CA ASN A 65 10.57 -0.99 -6.34
C ASN A 65 11.32 -0.08 -5.36
N ASP A 66 11.21 1.24 -5.54
CA ASP A 66 11.88 2.25 -4.73
C ASP A 66 10.94 3.42 -4.44
N TRP A 67 11.09 4.06 -3.27
CA TRP A 67 10.28 5.21 -2.89
C TRP A 67 10.43 6.40 -3.83
N ASN A 68 11.59 6.57 -4.48
CA ASN A 68 11.84 7.65 -5.43
C ASN A 68 10.96 7.57 -6.67
N ASP A 69 10.45 6.38 -7.00
CA ASP A 69 9.63 6.15 -8.19
C ASP A 69 8.13 6.41 -7.93
N LEU A 70 7.71 6.61 -6.67
CA LEU A 70 6.30 6.70 -6.30
C LEU A 70 5.55 7.81 -7.04
N ILE A 71 6.13 9.01 -7.10
CA ILE A 71 5.46 10.15 -7.74
C ILE A 71 5.33 9.94 -9.25
N ALA A 72 6.34 9.37 -9.89
CA ALA A 72 6.29 9.04 -11.31
C ALA A 72 5.22 7.98 -11.59
N LEU A 73 5.14 6.94 -10.75
CA LEU A 73 4.12 5.92 -10.84
C LEU A 73 2.71 6.52 -10.69
N LEU A 74 2.45 7.31 -9.65
CA LEU A 74 1.13 7.90 -9.41
C LEU A 74 0.65 8.81 -10.54
N ASN A 75 1.57 9.53 -11.20
CA ASN A 75 1.22 10.40 -12.34
C ASN A 75 0.94 9.62 -13.64
N SER A 76 1.24 8.32 -13.67
CA SER A 76 1.07 7.46 -14.86
C SER A 76 -0.21 6.62 -14.83
N ILE A 77 -0.90 6.59 -13.69
CA ILE A 77 -2.12 5.81 -13.45
C ILE A 77 -3.36 6.67 -13.64
#